data_AF-D7R518-F1
#
_entry.id   AF-D7R518-F1
#
_cell.length_a   1.000
_cell.length_b   1.000
_cell.length_c   1.000
_cell.angle_alpha   90.00
_cell.angle_beta   90.00
_cell.angle_gamma   90.00
#
_symmetry.space_group_name_H-M   'P 1'
#
loop_
_entity.id
_entity.type
_entity.pdbx_description
1 polymer ?
#
loop_
_entity_poly.entity_id
_entity_poly.type
_entity_poly.pdbx_seq_one_letter_code
_entity_poly.pdbx_strand_id
1 'polypeptide(L)'
;EDGGACSLCCEVLDHPCDRFSQFIFSGRTDSWIKKYGVMEHETTETSTSGCGSLILEMGALSRLTGDPRFESAALRALRKLWSMRSSLNLLGTTLDVETGEWIEYSSGIGAGIDSFYEYLLKAHFLFGKEEMWRMFQSAYIAVQKYFRHGPWYHEADMRTGRATYWQLTSLQAFWPGLQVLVGDIAAANSSHREFFHVWRKFGVLPERYLLDHQMVHPYREILSNYAQSLAESTFYLYQAPKDPGYLEVGESNGGSP
;
A
#
# COMPACT_ATOMS: atom_id res chain seq x y z
N GLU A 1 -29.84 -19.76 22.17
CA GLU A 1 -28.72 -18.98 22.73
C GLU A 1 -27.94 -18.45 21.55
N ASP A 2 -28.24 -17.20 21.20
CA ASP A 2 -27.68 -16.48 20.05
C ASP A 2 -26.24 -16.05 20.39
N GLY A 3 -25.26 -16.74 19.82
CA GLY A 3 -23.84 -16.39 19.87
C GLY A 3 -23.45 -15.61 18.62
N GLY A 4 -23.08 -14.34 18.81
CA GLY A 4 -22.80 -13.32 17.80
C GLY A 4 -22.11 -13.76 16.53
N ALA A 5 -22.80 -13.59 15.40
CA ALA A 5 -22.19 -13.53 14.07
C ALA A 5 -21.95 -12.05 13.73
N CYS A 6 -20.76 -11.56 14.01
CA CYS A 6 -20.33 -10.22 13.61
C CYS A 6 -19.12 -10.40 12.70
N SER A 7 -19.37 -10.76 11.43
CA SER A 7 -18.29 -10.85 10.45
C SER A 7 -18.10 -9.52 9.72
N LEU A 8 -16.85 -9.10 9.50
CA LEU A 8 -16.53 -7.87 8.74
C LEU A 8 -17.17 -7.93 7.33
N CYS A 9 -17.27 -9.13 6.75
CA CYS A 9 -18.06 -9.43 5.56
C CYS A 9 -19.55 -9.13 5.76
N CYS A 10 -20.20 -9.62 6.83
CA CYS A 10 -21.64 -9.40 7.06
C CYS A 10 -21.98 -7.93 7.38
N GLU A 11 -21.11 -7.18 8.05
CA GLU A 11 -21.36 -5.75 8.34
C GLU A 11 -21.19 -4.85 7.10
N VAL A 12 -20.37 -5.27 6.13
CA VAL A 12 -20.15 -4.50 4.89
C VAL A 12 -21.10 -4.96 3.77
N LEU A 13 -21.67 -6.15 3.88
CA LEU A 13 -22.54 -6.78 2.89
C LEU A 13 -23.93 -6.94 3.47
N ASP A 14 -24.80 -5.96 3.20
CA ASP A 14 -26.22 -5.89 3.62
C ASP A 14 -27.12 -7.09 3.19
N HIS A 15 -26.55 -8.19 2.70
CA HIS A 15 -27.23 -9.45 2.36
C HIS A 15 -26.19 -10.59 2.26
N PRO A 16 -26.58 -11.87 2.40
CA PRO A 16 -25.63 -12.98 2.52
C PRO A 16 -24.69 -12.98 1.32
N CYS A 17 -23.40 -12.73 1.60
CA CYS A 17 -22.24 -12.97 0.75
C CYS A 17 -22.52 -12.99 -0.76
N ASP A 18 -22.74 -11.82 -1.36
CA ASP A 18 -22.59 -11.72 -2.80
C ASP A 18 -21.12 -12.06 -3.11
N ARG A 19 -20.86 -13.12 -3.90
CA ARG A 19 -19.52 -13.64 -4.20
C ARG A 19 -18.55 -12.55 -4.64
N PHE A 20 -19.09 -11.57 -5.34
CA PHE A 20 -18.33 -10.43 -5.81
C PHE A 20 -17.73 -9.62 -4.66
N SER A 21 -18.46 -9.47 -3.56
CA SER A 21 -17.98 -8.69 -2.44
C SER A 21 -17.05 -9.47 -1.50
N GLN A 22 -17.21 -10.79 -1.40
CA GLN A 22 -16.20 -11.67 -0.80
C GLN A 22 -14.87 -11.61 -1.58
N PHE A 23 -14.94 -11.55 -2.91
CA PHE A 23 -13.77 -11.36 -3.78
C PHE A 23 -13.08 -10.01 -3.54
N ILE A 24 -13.85 -8.93 -3.37
CA ILE A 24 -13.30 -7.61 -3.04
C ILE A 24 -12.65 -7.62 -1.65
N PHE A 25 -13.27 -8.28 -0.66
CA PHE A 25 -12.73 -8.31 0.69
C PHE A 25 -11.50 -9.21 0.84
N SER A 26 -11.45 -10.32 0.10
CA SER A 26 -10.29 -11.21 0.13
C SER A 26 -9.08 -10.60 -0.58
N GLY A 27 -9.29 -9.66 -1.50
CA GLY A 27 -8.21 -9.03 -2.27
C GLY A 27 -7.50 -9.98 -3.23
N ARG A 28 -8.08 -11.16 -3.51
CA ARG A 28 -7.44 -12.23 -4.30
C ARG A 28 -8.02 -12.32 -5.70
N THR A 29 -7.15 -12.31 -6.72
CA THR A 29 -7.53 -12.35 -8.15
C THR A 29 -7.60 -13.75 -8.76
N ASP A 30 -7.53 -14.82 -7.96
CA ASP A 30 -7.40 -16.19 -8.47
C ASP A 30 -8.60 -16.62 -9.33
N SER A 31 -8.27 -17.28 -10.45
CA SER A 31 -9.24 -17.72 -11.46
C SER A 31 -10.29 -18.70 -10.92
N TRP A 32 -9.98 -19.39 -9.82
CA TRP A 32 -10.88 -20.31 -9.12
C TRP A 32 -11.98 -19.58 -8.33
N ILE A 33 -11.63 -18.50 -7.62
CA ILE A 33 -12.59 -17.67 -6.87
C ILE A 33 -13.65 -17.10 -7.83
N LYS A 34 -13.23 -16.72 -9.05
CA LYS A 34 -14.11 -16.23 -10.11
C LYS A 34 -15.18 -17.23 -10.58
N LYS A 35 -14.95 -18.54 -10.41
CA LYS A 35 -15.86 -19.60 -10.91
C LYS A 35 -16.66 -20.29 -9.79
N TYR A 36 -16.07 -20.48 -8.61
CA TYR A 36 -16.68 -21.29 -7.54
C TYR A 36 -16.94 -20.53 -6.23
N GLY A 37 -16.50 -19.28 -6.10
CA GLY A 37 -16.54 -18.54 -4.83
C GLY A 37 -15.32 -18.83 -3.95
N VAL A 38 -15.31 -18.28 -2.73
CA VAL A 38 -14.28 -18.55 -1.71
C VAL A 38 -14.40 -20.01 -1.24
N MET A 39 -13.28 -20.70 -1.07
CA MET A 39 -13.27 -22.11 -0.64
C MET A 39 -13.64 -22.24 0.85
N GLU A 40 -14.35 -23.31 1.26
CA GLU A 40 -14.80 -23.54 2.65
C GLU A 40 -13.67 -23.64 3.71
N HIS A 41 -12.41 -23.68 3.28
CA HIS A 41 -11.22 -23.73 4.15
C HIS A 41 -10.14 -22.72 3.73
N GLU A 42 -10.54 -21.66 3.03
CA GLU A 42 -9.63 -20.60 2.64
C GLU A 42 -9.23 -19.73 3.85
N THR A 43 -7.99 -19.22 3.86
CA THR A 43 -7.55 -18.33 4.94
C THR A 43 -8.36 -17.03 4.94
N THR A 44 -8.78 -16.61 6.13
CA THR A 44 -9.48 -15.35 6.40
C THR A 44 -8.53 -14.16 6.47
N GLU A 45 -7.21 -14.41 6.39
CA GLU A 45 -6.19 -13.39 6.45
C GLU A 45 -6.11 -12.61 5.12
N THR A 46 -6.12 -11.29 5.23
CA THR A 46 -5.81 -10.38 4.13
C THR A 46 -4.91 -9.24 4.59
N SER A 47 -4.30 -8.54 3.63
CA SER A 47 -3.49 -7.35 3.92
C SER A 47 -4.29 -6.06 3.78
N THR A 48 -3.79 -4.98 4.36
CA THR A 48 -4.33 -3.62 4.14
C THR A 48 -4.35 -3.26 2.66
N SER A 49 -3.31 -3.61 1.90
CA SER A 49 -3.29 -3.48 0.44
C SER A 49 -4.36 -4.35 -0.23
N GLY A 50 -4.54 -5.60 0.21
CA GLY A 50 -5.50 -6.53 -0.39
C GLY A 50 -6.94 -6.02 -0.36
N CYS A 51 -7.38 -5.44 0.75
CA CYS A 51 -8.73 -4.91 0.90
C CYS A 51 -8.86 -3.40 0.56
N GLY A 52 -7.76 -2.65 0.60
CA GLY A 52 -7.72 -1.20 0.38
C GLY A 52 -7.52 -0.76 -1.07
N SER A 53 -6.99 -1.65 -1.93
CA SER A 53 -6.49 -1.28 -3.25
C SER A 53 -7.35 -1.80 -4.40
N LEU A 54 -8.67 -1.55 -4.34
CA LEU A 54 -9.61 -1.99 -5.38
C LEU A 54 -10.48 -0.86 -5.95
N ILE A 55 -10.41 0.34 -5.37
CA ILE A 55 -11.29 1.44 -5.74
C ILE A 55 -11.06 1.92 -7.18
N LEU A 56 -9.83 1.82 -7.71
CA LEU A 56 -9.49 2.27 -9.05
C LEU A 56 -10.16 1.40 -10.12
N GLU A 57 -9.95 0.08 -10.05
CA GLU A 57 -10.50 -0.88 -11.01
C GLU A 57 -12.02 -0.94 -10.91
N MET A 58 -12.55 -0.97 -9.68
CA MET A 58 -13.99 -1.07 -9.47
C MET A 58 -14.73 0.23 -9.79
N GLY A 59 -14.10 1.37 -9.54
CA GLY A 59 -14.59 2.69 -9.97
C GLY A 59 -14.60 2.84 -11.49
N ALA A 60 -13.55 2.38 -12.17
CA ALA A 60 -13.49 2.37 -13.63
C ALA A 60 -14.54 1.41 -14.22
N LEU A 61 -14.65 0.19 -13.68
CA LEU A 61 -15.61 -0.81 -14.13
C LEU A 61 -17.06 -0.32 -13.99
N SER A 62 -17.39 0.35 -12.89
CA SER A 62 -18.73 0.93 -12.68
C SER A 62 -19.06 1.99 -13.74
N ARG A 63 -18.09 2.84 -14.11
CA ARG A 63 -18.27 3.87 -15.14
C ARG A 63 -18.42 3.26 -16.53
N LEU A 64 -17.64 2.22 -16.85
CA LEU A 64 -17.67 1.55 -18.15
C LEU A 64 -18.95 0.72 -18.36
N THR A 65 -19.48 0.12 -17.30
CA THR A 65 -20.66 -0.76 -17.38
C THR A 65 -21.97 -0.06 -17.05
N GLY A 66 -21.92 1.07 -16.34
CA GLY A 66 -23.09 1.73 -15.76
C GLY A 66 -23.63 1.05 -14.50
N ASP A 67 -22.99 0.00 -14.00
CA ASP A 67 -23.40 -0.73 -12.80
C ASP A 67 -22.63 -0.20 -11.56
N PRO A 68 -23.29 0.49 -10.61
CA PRO A 68 -22.63 1.11 -9.47
C PRO A 68 -22.18 0.12 -8.39
N ARG A 69 -22.56 -1.17 -8.48
CA ARG A 69 -22.29 -2.15 -7.42
C ARG A 69 -20.80 -2.40 -7.22
N PHE A 70 -19.99 -2.35 -8.28
CA PHE A 70 -18.55 -2.58 -8.21
C PHE A 70 -17.86 -1.50 -7.34
N GLU A 71 -18.05 -0.23 -7.67
CA GLU A 71 -17.48 0.91 -6.93
C GLU A 71 -18.04 0.98 -5.51
N SER A 72 -19.33 0.71 -5.35
CA SER A 72 -19.97 0.71 -4.03
C SER A 72 -19.36 -0.34 -3.11
N ALA A 73 -19.08 -1.55 -3.60
CA ALA A 73 -18.42 -2.60 -2.81
C ALA A 73 -17.01 -2.19 -2.39
N ALA A 74 -16.19 -1.68 -3.32
CA ALA A 74 -14.83 -1.24 -3.02
C ALA A 74 -14.80 -0.08 -2.00
N LEU A 75 -15.70 0.89 -2.11
CA LEU A 75 -15.80 1.98 -1.14
C LEU A 75 -16.20 1.49 0.26
N ARG A 76 -17.13 0.53 0.36
CA ARG A 76 -17.52 0.01 1.68
C ARG A 76 -16.36 -0.72 2.34
N ALA A 77 -15.64 -1.56 1.60
CA ALA A 77 -14.44 -2.24 2.09
C ALA A 77 -13.38 -1.23 2.57
N LEU A 78 -13.04 -0.24 1.73
CA LEU A 78 -12.07 0.80 2.05
C LEU A 78 -12.47 1.64 3.27
N ARG A 79 -13.75 2.02 3.40
CA ARG A 79 -14.25 2.79 4.55
C ARG A 79 -14.21 1.97 5.84
N LYS A 80 -14.52 0.67 5.78
CA LYS A 80 -14.42 -0.22 6.93
C LYS A 80 -12.96 -0.42 7.34
N LEU A 81 -12.07 -0.67 6.40
CA LEU A 81 -10.63 -0.70 6.64
C LEU A 81 -10.14 0.60 7.30
N TRP A 82 -10.56 1.75 6.76
CA TRP A 82 -10.22 3.06 7.33
C TRP A 82 -10.74 3.23 8.76
N SER A 83 -11.91 2.67 9.10
CA SER A 83 -12.45 2.77 10.48
C SER A 83 -11.67 1.92 11.49
N MET A 84 -10.91 0.92 11.03
CA MET A 84 -10.06 0.07 11.86
C MET A 84 -8.69 0.68 12.21
N ARG A 85 -8.37 1.85 11.67
CA ARG A 85 -7.12 2.56 11.98
C ARG A 85 -7.01 2.89 13.48
N SER A 86 -5.80 2.99 13.99
CA SER A 86 -5.56 3.43 15.37
C SER A 86 -5.87 4.92 15.56
N SER A 87 -5.87 5.39 16.81
CA SER A 87 -5.93 6.83 17.13
C SER A 87 -4.78 7.65 16.54
N LEU A 88 -3.73 6.98 16.05
CA LEU A 88 -2.58 7.59 15.37
C LEU A 88 -2.78 7.70 13.85
N ASN A 89 -3.94 7.27 13.33
CA ASN A 89 -4.24 7.09 11.90
C ASN A 89 -3.32 6.09 11.19
N LEU A 90 -2.80 5.10 11.92
CA LEU A 90 -2.02 4.00 11.36
C LEU A 90 -2.89 2.76 11.16
N LEU A 91 -2.56 1.93 10.18
CA LEU A 91 -3.20 0.65 9.89
C LEU A 91 -2.19 -0.49 10.01
N GLY A 92 -2.62 -1.67 10.47
CA GLY A 92 -1.76 -2.85 10.53
C GLY A 92 -1.47 -3.40 9.14
N THR A 93 -0.56 -4.36 9.04
CA THR A 93 -0.26 -5.01 7.75
C THR A 93 -1.33 -6.05 7.40
N THR A 94 -1.74 -6.87 8.37
CA THR A 94 -2.56 -8.06 8.14
C THR A 94 -3.76 -8.09 9.10
N LEU A 95 -4.94 -8.37 8.58
CA LEU A 95 -6.20 -8.49 9.33
C LEU A 95 -6.95 -9.78 8.98
N ASP A 96 -7.82 -10.20 9.88
CA ASP A 96 -8.79 -11.25 9.65
C ASP A 96 -10.11 -10.63 9.13
N VAL A 97 -10.56 -11.05 7.95
CA VAL A 97 -11.80 -10.52 7.32
C VAL A 97 -13.09 -11.11 7.90
N GLU A 98 -13.00 -12.18 8.67
CA GLU A 98 -14.14 -12.69 9.40
C GLU A 98 -14.27 -11.92 10.71
N THR A 99 -13.26 -11.92 11.57
CA THR A 99 -13.38 -11.27 12.90
C THR A 99 -13.34 -9.75 12.81
N GLY A 100 -12.71 -9.20 11.78
CA GLY A 100 -12.48 -7.77 11.66
C GLY A 100 -11.42 -7.22 12.60
N GLU A 101 -10.50 -8.08 13.03
CA GLU A 101 -9.41 -7.71 13.93
C GLU A 101 -8.05 -7.74 13.22
N TRP A 102 -7.12 -6.92 13.70
CA TRP A 102 -5.73 -6.95 13.24
C TRP A 102 -5.02 -8.18 13.77
N ILE A 103 -4.39 -8.93 12.86
CA ILE A 103 -3.51 -10.06 13.16
C ILE A 103 -2.08 -9.54 13.37
N GLU A 104 -1.62 -8.70 12.44
CA GLU A 104 -0.30 -8.08 12.49
C GLU A 104 -0.42 -6.56 12.65
N TYR A 105 0.02 -6.08 13.81
CA TYR A 105 0.00 -4.66 14.17
C TYR A 105 1.22 -3.87 13.65
N SER A 106 2.15 -4.52 12.94
CA SER A 106 3.23 -3.78 12.26
C SER A 106 2.61 -2.87 11.22
N SER A 107 3.18 -1.68 11.05
CA SER A 107 2.70 -0.65 10.15
C SER A 107 3.88 0.04 9.49
N GLY A 108 3.67 0.50 8.26
CA GLY A 108 4.70 1.14 7.47
C GLY A 108 4.17 1.59 6.12
N ILE A 109 5.09 1.93 5.23
CA ILE A 109 4.82 2.22 3.82
C ILE A 109 5.23 1.05 2.90
N GLY A 110 5.69 -0.07 3.45
CA GLY A 110 6.17 -1.21 2.67
C GLY A 110 5.09 -2.23 2.36
N ALA A 111 5.55 -3.46 2.10
CA ALA A 111 4.74 -4.61 1.73
C ALA A 111 3.47 -4.76 2.58
N GLY A 112 2.33 -4.95 1.90
CA GLY A 112 1.03 -5.20 2.53
C GLY A 112 0.26 -3.94 2.95
N ILE A 113 0.85 -2.75 2.79
CA ILE A 113 0.17 -1.46 3.03
C ILE A 113 0.42 -0.46 1.87
N ASP A 114 1.58 -0.52 1.21
CA ASP A 114 1.98 0.27 0.05
C ASP A 114 0.85 0.85 -0.83
N SER A 115 0.16 -0.01 -1.57
CA SER A 115 -0.85 0.36 -2.57
C SER A 115 -2.09 1.00 -1.96
N PHE A 116 -2.39 0.79 -0.68
CA PHE A 116 -3.50 1.49 -0.02
C PHE A 116 -3.29 3.01 -0.07
N TYR A 117 -2.07 3.50 0.22
CA TYR A 117 -1.79 4.94 0.12
C TYR A 117 -1.88 5.44 -1.31
N GLU A 118 -1.36 4.67 -2.26
CA GLU A 118 -1.37 5.01 -3.68
C GLU A 118 -2.80 5.11 -4.22
N TYR A 119 -3.66 4.15 -3.87
CA TYR A 119 -5.03 4.10 -4.34
C TYR A 119 -5.88 5.24 -3.78
N LEU A 120 -5.66 5.64 -2.52
CA LEU A 120 -6.34 6.83 -1.98
C LEU A 120 -6.00 8.09 -2.79
N LEU A 121 -4.71 8.31 -3.08
CA LEU A 121 -4.29 9.49 -3.83
C LEU A 121 -4.75 9.44 -5.29
N LYS A 122 -4.52 8.31 -5.98
CA LYS A 122 -4.90 8.14 -7.38
C LYS A 122 -6.43 8.17 -7.55
N ALA A 123 -7.22 7.64 -6.62
CA ALA A 123 -8.67 7.71 -6.66
C ALA A 123 -9.20 9.13 -6.46
N HIS A 124 -8.54 9.95 -5.64
CA HIS A 124 -8.86 11.37 -5.56
C HIS A 124 -8.66 12.06 -6.91
N PHE A 125 -7.51 11.87 -7.57
CA PHE A 125 -7.25 12.49 -8.86
C PHE A 125 -8.17 11.98 -9.98
N LEU A 126 -8.42 10.66 -10.04
CA LEU A 126 -9.19 10.04 -11.12
C LEU A 126 -10.71 10.25 -10.98
N PHE A 127 -11.22 10.25 -9.75
CA PHE A 127 -12.67 10.30 -9.49
C PHE A 127 -13.14 11.58 -8.80
N GLY A 128 -12.22 12.50 -8.47
CA GLY A 128 -12.56 13.76 -7.79
C GLY A 128 -13.11 13.57 -6.38
N LYS A 129 -12.77 12.48 -5.69
CA LYS A 129 -13.34 12.13 -4.39
C LYS A 129 -12.57 12.75 -3.23
N GLU A 130 -13.13 13.79 -2.64
CA GLU A 130 -12.59 14.47 -1.44
C GLU A 130 -12.44 13.57 -0.21
N GLU A 131 -13.24 12.51 -0.12
CA GLU A 131 -13.09 11.53 0.95
C GLU A 131 -11.73 10.82 0.89
N MET A 132 -11.30 10.42 -0.31
CA MET A 132 -10.02 9.72 -0.51
C MET A 132 -8.84 10.64 -0.19
N TRP A 133 -8.94 11.92 -0.57
CA TRP A 133 -7.97 12.94 -0.20
C TRP A 133 -7.83 13.11 1.31
N ARG A 134 -8.95 13.21 2.04
CA ARG A 134 -8.93 13.34 3.51
C ARG A 134 -8.32 12.12 4.20
N MET A 135 -8.62 10.91 3.72
CA MET A 135 -8.00 9.68 4.21
C MET A 135 -6.48 9.71 3.94
N PHE A 136 -6.08 10.01 2.70
CA PHE A 136 -4.68 10.10 2.31
C PHE A 136 -3.91 11.11 3.16
N GLN A 137 -4.43 12.34 3.29
CA GLN A 137 -3.76 13.40 4.05
C GLN A 137 -3.54 13.00 5.52
N SER A 138 -4.54 12.38 6.14
CA SER A 138 -4.44 11.90 7.52
C SER A 138 -3.38 10.80 7.66
N ALA A 139 -3.37 9.86 6.72
CA ALA A 139 -2.43 8.74 6.70
C ALA A 139 -0.99 9.23 6.40
N TYR A 140 -0.83 10.15 5.46
CA TYR A 140 0.45 10.76 5.09
C TYR A 140 1.09 11.51 6.27
N ILE A 141 0.32 12.33 6.99
CA ILE A 141 0.82 13.03 8.18
C ILE A 141 1.27 12.01 9.25
N ALA A 142 0.53 10.92 9.42
CA ALA A 142 0.90 9.87 10.35
C ALA A 142 2.21 9.16 9.94
N VAL A 143 2.37 8.81 8.66
CA VAL A 143 3.61 8.26 8.10
C VAL A 143 4.80 9.19 8.39
N GLN A 144 4.65 10.47 8.08
CA GLN A 144 5.71 11.46 8.29
C GLN A 144 6.08 11.62 9.77
N LYS A 145 5.12 11.40 10.68
CA LYS A 145 5.33 11.54 12.12
C LYS A 145 5.95 10.29 12.77
N TYR A 146 5.50 9.09 12.38
CA TYR A 146 5.83 7.85 13.10
C TYR A 146 6.81 6.94 12.39
N PHE A 147 6.97 7.06 11.07
CA PHE A 147 7.87 6.18 10.30
C PHE A 147 9.13 6.90 9.84
N ARG A 148 9.05 8.20 9.55
CA ARG A 148 10.17 8.93 8.95
C ARG A 148 11.32 9.10 9.93
N HIS A 149 12.51 8.72 9.48
CA HIS A 149 13.77 8.95 10.17
C HIS A 149 14.82 9.43 9.17
N GLY A 150 15.01 10.76 9.12
CA GLY A 150 15.84 11.40 8.11
C GLY A 150 15.30 11.13 6.69
N PRO A 151 16.09 10.53 5.78
CA PRO A 151 15.64 10.13 4.45
C PRO A 151 14.92 8.76 4.42
N TRP A 152 14.86 8.04 5.54
CA TRP A 152 14.35 6.67 5.60
C TRP A 152 12.95 6.59 6.24
N TYR A 153 12.29 5.44 6.07
CA TYR A 153 11.04 5.11 6.74
C TYR A 153 11.14 3.73 7.38
N HIS A 154 11.12 3.68 8.72
CA HIS A 154 11.08 2.42 9.45
C HIS A 154 9.63 1.98 9.67
N GLU A 155 9.44 0.71 10.02
CA GLU A 155 8.14 0.21 10.46
C GLU A 155 7.88 0.56 11.93
N ALA A 156 6.62 0.65 12.35
CA ALA A 156 6.24 0.85 13.74
C ALA A 156 4.95 0.10 14.10
N ASP A 157 4.76 -0.18 15.40
CA ASP A 157 3.49 -0.73 15.89
C ASP A 157 2.38 0.32 15.74
N MET A 158 1.30 -0.04 15.05
CA MET A 158 0.22 0.89 14.69
C MET A 158 -0.46 1.55 15.90
N ARG A 159 -0.44 0.90 17.07
CA ARG A 159 -1.15 1.34 18.28
C ARG A 159 -0.31 2.34 19.06
N THR A 160 1.00 2.14 19.09
CA THR A 160 1.93 2.91 19.91
C THR A 160 2.80 3.88 19.12
N GLY A 161 2.95 3.68 17.81
CA GLY A 161 3.86 4.43 16.95
C GLY A 161 5.35 4.16 17.25
N ARG A 162 5.66 3.12 18.04
CA ARG A 162 7.05 2.76 18.38
C ARG A 162 7.67 1.95 17.24
N ALA A 163 8.88 2.35 16.84
CA ALA A 163 9.65 1.65 15.81
C ALA A 163 9.79 0.15 16.14
N THR A 164 9.50 -0.70 15.16
CA THR A 164 9.60 -2.17 15.25
C THR A 164 10.79 -2.68 14.46
N TYR A 165 10.88 -2.31 13.18
CA TYR A 165 11.95 -2.75 12.28
C TYR A 165 12.63 -1.57 11.60
N TRP A 166 13.93 -1.43 11.83
CA TRP A 166 14.80 -0.42 11.21
C TRP A 166 15.36 -0.92 9.88
N GLN A 167 14.47 -1.14 8.91
CA GLN A 167 14.82 -1.66 7.60
C GLN A 167 14.12 -0.88 6.48
N LEU A 168 14.85 -0.65 5.39
CA LEU A 168 14.27 -0.30 4.10
C LEU A 168 13.77 -1.60 3.44
N THR A 169 12.54 -1.61 2.95
CA THR A 169 12.07 -2.65 2.05
C THR A 169 11.98 -2.13 0.62
N SER A 170 12.25 -2.99 -0.36
CA SER A 170 12.29 -2.62 -1.78
C SER A 170 11.01 -1.88 -2.23
N LEU A 171 9.85 -2.35 -1.76
CA LEU A 171 8.54 -1.79 -2.07
C LEU A 171 8.34 -0.35 -1.58
N GLN A 172 9.11 0.13 -0.59
CA GLN A 172 9.04 1.54 -0.18
C GLN A 172 9.49 2.51 -1.28
N ALA A 173 10.13 2.02 -2.35
CA ALA A 173 10.61 2.84 -3.46
C ALA A 173 9.52 3.56 -4.26
N PHE A 174 8.24 3.21 -4.13
CA PHE A 174 7.12 3.97 -4.72
C PHE A 174 6.86 5.30 -4.00
N TRP A 175 7.24 5.40 -2.73
CA TRP A 175 6.82 6.49 -1.85
C TRP A 175 7.31 7.87 -2.29
N PRO A 176 8.57 8.05 -2.75
CA PRO A 176 9.01 9.33 -3.30
C PRO A 176 8.13 9.81 -4.47
N GLY A 177 7.68 8.90 -5.35
CA GLY A 177 6.74 9.23 -6.43
C GLY A 177 5.42 9.79 -5.91
N LEU A 178 4.83 9.17 -4.88
CA LEU A 178 3.65 9.70 -4.20
C LEU A 178 3.90 11.08 -3.58
N GLN A 179 5.07 11.28 -2.95
CA GLN A 179 5.44 12.56 -2.36
C GLN A 179 5.53 13.67 -3.41
N VAL A 180 6.03 13.36 -4.61
CA VAL A 180 6.02 14.30 -5.73
C VAL A 180 4.60 14.70 -6.13
N LEU A 181 3.69 13.72 -6.23
CA LEU A 181 2.30 13.97 -6.62
C LEU A 181 1.55 14.90 -5.65
N VAL A 182 1.96 14.96 -4.38
CA VAL A 182 1.39 15.87 -3.39
C VAL A 182 2.24 17.13 -3.12
N GLY A 183 3.31 17.33 -3.91
CA GLY A 183 4.15 18.52 -3.84
C GLY A 183 5.24 18.50 -2.75
N ASP A 184 5.45 17.39 -2.04
CA ASP A 184 6.56 17.24 -1.09
C ASP A 184 7.84 16.79 -1.82
N ILE A 185 8.32 17.66 -2.72
CA ILE A 185 9.51 17.40 -3.56
C ILE A 185 10.76 17.23 -2.69
N ALA A 186 10.87 17.98 -1.60
CA ALA A 186 12.05 17.94 -0.74
C ALA A 186 12.19 16.59 -0.03
N ALA A 187 11.09 16.04 0.53
CA ALA A 187 11.13 14.71 1.11
C ALA A 187 11.38 13.63 0.05
N ALA A 188 10.72 13.75 -1.11
CA ALA A 188 10.89 12.82 -2.23
C ALA A 188 12.38 12.74 -2.66
N ASN A 189 13.02 13.88 -2.89
CA ASN A 189 14.44 13.96 -3.26
C ASN A 189 15.34 13.33 -2.20
N SER A 190 15.06 13.64 -0.92
CA SER A 190 15.87 13.14 0.18
C SER A 190 15.83 11.62 0.27
N SER A 191 14.66 11.00 0.15
CA SER A 191 14.51 9.55 0.24
C SER A 191 14.98 8.84 -1.03
N HIS A 192 14.59 9.35 -2.21
CA HIS A 192 14.96 8.77 -3.49
C HIS A 192 16.48 8.71 -3.70
N ARG A 193 17.21 9.77 -3.31
CA ARG A 193 18.67 9.79 -3.40
C ARG A 193 19.31 8.64 -2.63
N GLU A 194 18.85 8.36 -1.42
CA GLU A 194 19.42 7.28 -0.61
C GLU A 194 18.99 5.90 -1.13
N PHE A 195 17.76 5.77 -1.64
CA PHE A 195 17.30 4.52 -2.26
C PHE A 195 18.13 4.21 -3.51
N PHE A 196 18.40 5.23 -4.34
CA PHE A 196 19.26 5.12 -5.51
C PHE A 196 20.72 4.83 -5.12
N HIS A 197 21.22 5.39 -4.02
CA HIS A 197 22.55 5.06 -3.50
C HIS A 197 22.66 3.56 -3.15
N VAL A 198 21.66 3.00 -2.47
CA VAL A 198 21.61 1.56 -2.17
C VAL A 198 21.54 0.74 -3.46
N TRP A 199 20.68 1.12 -4.41
CA TRP A 199 20.59 0.46 -5.72
C TRP A 199 21.93 0.47 -6.45
N ARG A 200 22.62 1.62 -6.51
CA ARG A 200 23.95 1.77 -7.12
C ARG A 200 25.02 0.89 -6.48
N LYS A 201 24.93 0.69 -5.16
CA LYS A 201 25.90 -0.12 -4.41
C LYS A 201 25.73 -1.62 -4.66
N PHE A 202 24.48 -2.09 -4.79
CA PHE A 202 24.18 -3.53 -4.89
C PHE A 202 23.75 -3.97 -6.29
N GLY A 203 23.62 -3.06 -7.25
CA GLY A 203 23.13 -3.31 -8.61
C GLY A 203 21.60 -3.48 -8.70
N VAL A 204 20.95 -3.73 -7.56
CA VAL A 204 19.50 -3.76 -7.40
C VAL A 204 19.12 -3.22 -6.04
N LEU A 205 17.85 -2.85 -5.86
CA LEU A 205 17.34 -2.47 -4.55
C LEU A 205 17.03 -3.75 -3.76
N PRO A 206 17.77 -4.05 -2.67
CA PRO A 206 17.56 -5.28 -1.90
C PRO A 206 16.16 -5.31 -1.28
N GLU A 207 15.61 -6.51 -1.14
CA GLU A 207 14.29 -6.72 -0.55
C GLU A 207 14.20 -6.17 0.88
N ARG A 208 15.28 -6.33 1.65
CA ARG A 208 15.45 -5.75 2.99
C ARG A 208 16.87 -5.25 3.16
N TYR A 209 17.00 -3.96 3.47
CA TYR A 209 18.26 -3.32 3.82
C TYR A 209 18.17 -2.81 5.26
N LEU A 210 18.99 -3.39 6.13
CA LEU A 210 19.05 -3.06 7.55
C LEU A 210 19.73 -1.71 7.73
N LEU A 211 18.99 -0.72 8.22
CA LEU A 211 19.44 0.67 8.33
C LEU A 211 20.47 0.85 9.45
N ASP A 212 20.33 0.08 10.52
CA ASP A 212 21.19 0.09 11.69
C ASP A 212 22.59 -0.51 11.41
N HIS A 213 22.65 -1.59 10.62
CA HIS A 213 23.88 -2.29 10.26
C HIS A 213 24.41 -1.91 8.87
N GLN A 214 23.64 -1.13 8.10
CA GLN A 214 23.95 -0.73 6.73
C GLN A 214 24.26 -1.90 5.77
N MET A 215 23.55 -3.02 5.95
CA MET A 215 23.77 -4.26 5.20
C MET A 215 22.48 -4.87 4.67
N VAL A 216 22.61 -5.72 3.65
CA VAL A 216 21.50 -6.53 3.13
C VAL A 216 21.17 -7.63 4.13
N HIS A 217 19.87 -7.86 4.37
CA HIS A 217 19.44 -8.92 5.26
C HIS A 217 19.89 -10.31 4.72
N PRO A 218 20.55 -11.17 5.53
CA PRO A 218 21.19 -12.39 5.04
C PRO A 218 20.26 -13.47 4.46
N TYR A 219 18.98 -13.46 4.84
CA TYR A 219 18.06 -14.58 4.66
C TYR A 219 17.11 -14.48 3.45
N ARG A 220 17.28 -13.51 2.55
CA ARG A 220 16.52 -13.50 1.30
C ARG A 220 17.46 -13.33 0.12
N GLU A 221 17.45 -14.32 -0.76
CA GLU A 221 17.97 -14.20 -2.11
C GLU A 221 17.45 -12.91 -2.73
N ILE A 222 18.34 -12.28 -3.50
CA ILE A 222 18.17 -11.02 -4.21
C ILE A 222 17.12 -11.23 -5.31
N LEU A 223 15.84 -11.38 -4.94
CA LEU A 223 14.71 -11.42 -5.85
C LEU A 223 13.98 -10.09 -5.74
N SER A 224 14.59 -9.04 -6.26
CA SER A 224 13.95 -7.73 -6.34
C SER A 224 13.74 -7.38 -7.80
N ASN A 225 12.56 -7.76 -8.31
CA ASN A 225 12.03 -7.28 -9.59
C ASN A 225 11.42 -5.86 -9.44
N TYR A 226 11.58 -5.22 -8.27
CA TYR A 226 10.94 -3.95 -7.92
C TYR A 226 11.73 -2.71 -8.36
N ALA A 227 12.65 -2.87 -9.30
CA ALA A 227 13.25 -1.74 -10.03
C ALA A 227 12.16 -0.83 -10.64
N GLN A 228 10.98 -1.37 -10.94
CA GLN A 228 9.83 -0.64 -11.47
C GLN A 228 9.36 0.50 -10.56
N SER A 229 9.23 0.28 -9.25
CA SER A 229 8.77 1.33 -8.31
C SER A 229 9.80 2.44 -8.14
N LEU A 230 11.10 2.10 -8.14
CA LEU A 230 12.17 3.10 -8.11
C LEU A 230 12.23 3.90 -9.42
N ALA A 231 12.07 3.23 -10.56
CA ALA A 231 11.99 3.87 -11.87
C ALA A 231 10.76 4.79 -11.98
N GLU A 232 9.59 4.38 -11.47
CA GLU A 232 8.38 5.21 -11.41
C GLU A 232 8.60 6.48 -10.58
N SER A 233 9.16 6.35 -9.38
CA SER A 233 9.53 7.51 -8.55
C SER A 233 10.52 8.44 -9.26
N THR A 234 11.50 7.88 -9.98
CA THR A 234 12.45 8.64 -10.79
C THR A 234 11.75 9.43 -11.90
N PHE A 235 10.77 8.81 -12.56
CA PHE A 235 10.00 9.46 -13.61
C PHE A 235 9.18 10.64 -13.09
N TYR A 236 8.50 10.51 -11.95
CA TYR A 236 7.78 11.63 -11.34
C TYR A 236 8.73 12.76 -10.92
N LEU A 237 9.87 12.40 -10.32
CA LEU A 237 10.92 13.34 -9.94
C LEU A 237 11.58 14.03 -11.12
N TYR A 238 11.62 13.40 -12.30
CA TYR A 238 12.00 14.08 -13.53
C TYR A 238 10.91 15.05 -14.00
N GLN A 239 9.64 14.63 -14.01
CA GLN A 239 8.55 15.44 -14.55
C GLN A 239 8.25 16.72 -13.77
N ALA A 240 8.34 16.69 -12.43
CA ALA A 240 7.96 17.84 -11.60
C ALA A 240 8.89 19.07 -11.78
N PRO A 241 10.23 18.94 -11.64
CA PRO A 241 11.18 20.04 -11.85
C PRO A 241 11.74 20.12 -13.29
N LYS A 242 11.57 19.09 -14.14
CA LYS A 242 12.33 18.90 -15.41
C LYS A 242 13.85 18.94 -15.22
N ASP A 243 14.34 18.47 -14.08
CA ASP A 243 15.78 18.44 -13.78
C ASP A 243 16.46 17.32 -14.60
N PRO A 244 17.42 17.65 -15.49
CA PRO A 244 18.12 16.68 -16.32
C PRO A 244 18.83 15.58 -15.52
N GLY A 245 19.19 15.82 -14.25
CA GLY A 245 19.87 14.83 -13.41
C GLY A 245 19.05 13.55 -13.20
N TYR A 246 17.71 13.62 -13.26
CA TYR A 246 16.86 12.44 -13.15
C TYR A 246 16.76 11.62 -14.45
N LEU A 247 17.19 12.16 -15.60
CA LEU A 247 17.31 11.37 -16.84
C LEU A 247 18.43 10.34 -16.72
N GLU A 248 19.59 10.75 -16.20
CA GLU A 248 20.73 9.85 -15.97
C GLU A 248 20.37 8.75 -14.95
N VAL A 249 19.62 9.11 -13.90
CA VAL A 249 19.11 8.15 -12.92
C VAL A 249 18.09 7.20 -13.58
N GLY A 250 17.19 7.71 -14.41
CA GLY A 250 16.21 6.90 -15.14
C GLY A 250 16.84 5.90 -16.13
N GLU A 251 17.84 6.34 -16.89
CA GLU A 251 18.61 5.48 -17.81
C GLU A 251 19.33 4.36 -17.08
N SER A 252 19.92 4.65 -15.91
CA SER A 252 20.56 3.63 -15.09
C SER A 252 19.57 2.63 -14.49
N ASN A 253 18.36 3.05 -14.10
CA ASN A 253 17.33 2.16 -13.57
C ASN A 253 16.69 1.24 -14.64
N GLY A 254 16.69 1.65 -15.91
CA GLY A 254 16.12 0.88 -17.03
C GLY A 254 17.08 -0.10 -17.72
N GLY A 255 18.39 0.06 -17.50
CA GLY A 255 19.42 -0.86 -17.98
C GLY A 255 19.73 -1.94 -16.95
N SER A 256 19.03 -3.07 -17.02
CA SER A 256 19.58 -4.29 -16.41
C SER A 256 20.92 -4.64 -17.09
N PRO A 257 21.94 -5.11 -16.35
CA PRO A 257 23.05 -5.84 -16.95
C PRO A 257 22.58 -7.11 -17.66
#